data_AF-C4P686-F1
#
_entry.id   AF-C4P686-F1
#
_cell.length_a   1.000
_cell.length_b   1.000
_cell.length_c   1.000
_cell.angle_alpha   90.00
_cell.angle_beta   90.00
_cell.angle_gamma   90.00
#
_symmetry.space_group_name_H-M   'P 1'
#
loop_
_entity.id
_entity.type
_entity.pdbx_description
1 polymer ?
#
loop_
_entity_poly.entity_id
_entity_poly.type
_entity_poly.pdbx_seq_one_letter_code
_entity_poly.pdbx_strand_id
1 'polypeptide(L)'
;WGGCGDDIEHAYKFAVGFIDKREKERNYPRFSRGLARMLMNLHNNEAGRRAIYKHATVSCKCHGASGSCSLKTCWQSLPDFRSVGNRLKEKYNGATKVHFNSRGTRLVRRNHKFNKPTKEDIIYLDDSPDYCTTNPAAGVLGTVGRE
;
A
#
# COMPACT_ATOMS: atom_id res chain seq x y z
N TRP A 1 28.24 -8.82 6.73
CA TRP A 1 27.46 -7.83 5.97
C TRP A 1 28.39 -7.08 5.05
N GLY A 2 27.99 -6.85 3.81
CA GLY A 2 28.82 -6.14 2.81
C GLY A 2 28.10 -6.11 1.46
N GLY A 3 28.74 -5.52 0.44
CA GLY A 3 28.13 -5.29 -0.87
C GLY A 3 27.40 -3.94 -0.96
N CYS A 4 26.56 -3.78 -1.99
CA CYS A 4 25.71 -2.61 -2.20
C CYS A 4 24.25 -3.04 -2.00
N GLY A 5 23.71 -2.78 -0.80
CA GLY A 5 22.32 -3.07 -0.47
C GLY A 5 21.39 -1.93 -0.84
N ASP A 6 20.11 -2.24 -1.05
CA ASP A 6 19.09 -1.24 -1.32
C ASP A 6 18.83 -0.35 -0.09
N ASP A 7 18.80 0.97 -0.29
CA ASP A 7 18.46 1.92 0.78
C ASP A 7 16.94 2.07 0.93
N ILE A 8 16.34 1.06 1.56
CA ILE A 8 14.89 0.96 1.73
C ILE A 8 14.35 2.03 2.69
N GLU A 9 15.17 2.48 3.65
CA GLU A 9 14.81 3.54 4.59
C GLU A 9 14.71 4.90 3.89
N HIS A 10 15.69 5.22 3.03
CA HIS A 10 15.62 6.40 2.18
C HIS A 10 14.41 6.34 1.25
N ALA A 11 14.20 5.22 0.55
CA ALA A 11 13.06 5.05 -0.36
C ALA A 11 11.71 5.24 0.35
N TYR A 12 11.58 4.71 1.57
CA TYR A 12 10.39 4.90 2.40
C TYR A 12 10.15 6.38 2.72
N LYS A 13 11.18 7.10 3.17
CA LYS A 13 11.10 8.55 3.48
C LYS A 13 10.81 9.40 2.25
N PHE A 14 11.43 9.08 1.12
CA PHE A 14 11.16 9.74 -0.16
C PHE A 14 9.70 9.56 -0.55
N ALA A 15 9.17 8.34 -0.49
CA ALA A 15 7.78 8.05 -0.83
C ALA A 15 6.78 8.80 0.08
N VAL A 16 7.10 8.97 1.38
CA VAL A 16 6.31 9.83 2.27
C VAL A 16 6.36 11.29 1.81
N GLY A 17 7.54 11.83 1.53
CA GLY A 17 7.72 13.24 1.15
C GLY A 17 7.15 13.58 -0.23
N PHE A 18 7.06 12.61 -1.14
CA PHE A 18 6.60 12.80 -2.50
C PHE A 18 5.11 12.45 -2.67
N ILE A 19 4.70 11.23 -2.30
CA ILE A 19 3.34 10.73 -2.56
C ILE A 19 2.32 11.39 -1.61
N ASP A 20 2.65 11.54 -0.33
CA ASP A 20 1.70 12.11 0.64
C ASP A 20 1.60 13.64 0.54
N LYS A 21 2.48 14.29 -0.25
CA LYS A 21 2.50 15.74 -0.40
C LYS A 21 1.19 16.26 -0.96
N ARG A 22 0.71 15.66 -2.04
CA ARG A 22 -0.55 16.04 -2.71
C ARG A 22 -1.76 15.95 -1.77
N GLU A 23 -1.81 14.93 -0.94
CA GLU A 23 -2.89 14.75 0.03
C GLU A 23 -2.88 15.86 1.11
N LYS A 24 -1.70 16.39 1.45
CA LYS A 24 -1.50 17.41 2.49
C LYS A 24 -1.55 18.85 1.98
N GLU A 25 -1.73 19.08 0.68
CA GLU A 25 -1.77 20.43 0.09
C GLU A 25 -3.02 21.24 0.50
N ARG A 26 -4.12 20.55 0.80
CA ARG A 26 -5.40 21.20 1.11
C ARG A 26 -5.89 20.80 2.48
N ASN A 27 -6.40 21.79 3.22
CA ASN A 27 -7.14 21.54 4.45
C ASN A 27 -8.62 21.34 4.13
N TYR A 28 -9.24 20.37 4.79
CA TYR A 28 -10.64 20.02 4.58
C TYR A 28 -11.40 20.13 5.91
N PRO A 29 -12.64 20.66 5.90
CA PRO A 29 -13.45 20.74 7.11
C PRO A 29 -13.83 19.34 7.61
N ARG A 30 -14.13 19.24 8.91
CA ARG A 30 -14.62 18.00 9.52
C ARG A 30 -15.84 17.47 8.78
N PHE A 31 -16.00 16.15 8.76
CA PHE A 31 -17.07 15.44 8.05
C PHE A 31 -17.09 15.60 6.52
N SER A 32 -16.20 16.40 5.92
CA SER A 32 -16.20 16.56 4.48
C SER A 32 -15.70 15.31 3.76
N ARG A 33 -16.25 15.08 2.56
CA ARG A 33 -15.80 14.00 1.68
C ARG A 33 -14.32 14.14 1.30
N GLY A 34 -13.84 15.37 1.15
CA GLY A 34 -12.42 15.67 0.89
C GLY A 34 -11.51 15.21 2.04
N LEU A 35 -11.89 15.50 3.29
CA LEU A 35 -11.16 15.02 4.47
C LEU A 35 -11.15 13.49 4.53
N ALA A 36 -12.29 12.85 4.27
CA ALA A 36 -12.39 11.39 4.28
C ALA A 36 -11.44 10.78 3.24
N ARG A 37 -11.46 11.30 2.01
CA ARG A 37 -10.58 10.83 0.92
C ARG A 37 -9.11 11.02 1.25
N MET A 38 -8.72 12.19 1.76
CA MET A 38 -7.36 12.47 2.19
C MET A 38 -6.87 11.46 3.25
N LEU A 39 -7.68 11.21 4.29
CA LEU A 39 -7.34 10.25 5.34
C LEU A 39 -7.23 8.81 4.82
N MET A 40 -8.12 8.41 3.89
CA MET A 40 -8.09 7.12 3.22
C MET A 40 -6.82 6.95 2.38
N ASN A 41 -6.49 7.96 1.56
CA ASN A 41 -5.31 7.95 0.69
C ASN A 41 -4.03 7.85 1.50
N LEU A 42 -3.87 8.67 2.56
CA LEU A 42 -2.70 8.60 3.45
C LEU A 42 -2.54 7.23 4.12
N HIS A 43 -3.64 6.57 4.49
CA HIS A 43 -3.61 5.21 5.04
C HIS A 43 -3.16 4.19 3.99
N ASN A 44 -3.77 4.21 2.80
CA ASN A 44 -3.47 3.25 1.75
C ASN A 44 -2.04 3.44 1.18
N ASN A 45 -1.53 4.67 1.12
CA ASN A 45 -0.15 4.96 0.77
C ASN A 45 0.83 4.31 1.77
N GLU A 46 0.51 4.40 3.08
CA GLU A 46 1.30 3.75 4.12
C GLU A 46 1.26 2.22 4.01
N ALA A 47 0.11 1.63 3.70
CA ALA A 47 0.00 0.20 3.45
C ALA A 47 0.89 -0.24 2.27
N GLY A 48 0.89 0.53 1.17
CA GLY A 48 1.77 0.33 0.02
C GLY A 48 3.26 0.38 0.38
N ARG A 49 3.68 1.39 1.13
CA ARG A 49 5.07 1.51 1.60
C ARG A 49 5.48 0.34 2.50
N ARG A 50 4.60 -0.09 3.40
CA ARG A 50 4.86 -1.24 4.31
C ARG A 50 4.97 -2.56 3.57
N ALA A 51 4.20 -2.75 2.50
CA ALA A 51 4.27 -3.95 1.66
C ALA A 51 5.67 -4.15 1.03
N ILE A 52 6.48 -3.10 0.93
CA ILE A 52 7.88 -3.17 0.52
C ILE A 52 8.79 -3.23 1.76
N TYR A 53 8.68 -2.24 2.65
CA TYR A 53 9.62 -2.03 3.76
C TYR A 53 9.71 -3.24 4.69
N LYS A 54 8.58 -3.82 5.08
CA LYS A 54 8.54 -4.97 6.00
C LYS A 54 8.95 -6.29 5.35
N HIS A 55 9.11 -6.29 4.04
CA HIS A 55 9.33 -7.49 3.23
C HIS A 55 10.60 -7.41 2.42
N ALA A 56 11.48 -6.48 2.78
CA ALA A 56 12.89 -6.52 2.43
C ALA A 56 13.48 -7.90 2.74
N THR A 57 14.29 -8.40 1.81
CA THR A 57 14.94 -9.70 1.92
C THR A 57 16.44 -9.53 2.16
N VAL A 58 17.09 -10.59 2.63
CA VAL A 58 18.54 -10.65 2.72
C VAL A 58 19.03 -11.49 1.55
N SER A 59 19.76 -10.85 0.64
CA SER A 59 20.43 -11.51 -0.48
C SER A 59 21.88 -11.80 -0.11
N CYS A 60 22.39 -12.97 -0.49
CA CYS A 60 23.75 -13.41 -0.19
C CYS A 60 24.47 -13.98 -1.42
N LYS A 61 25.78 -13.73 -1.52
CA LYS A 61 26.67 -14.37 -2.51
C LYS A 61 27.77 -15.17 -1.82
N CYS A 62 27.90 -16.44 -2.21
CA CYS A 62 28.92 -17.37 -1.70
C CYS A 62 30.21 -17.29 -2.53
N HIS A 63 31.35 -17.37 -1.87
CA HIS A 63 32.67 -17.25 -2.50
C HIS A 63 33.78 -18.00 -1.72
N GLY A 64 33.41 -19.08 -1.02
CA GLY A 64 34.36 -20.03 -0.45
C GLY A 64 35.01 -20.91 -1.52
N ALA A 65 35.98 -21.75 -1.11
CA ALA A 65 36.67 -22.68 -2.00
C ALA A 65 35.67 -23.51 -2.82
N SER A 66 35.94 -23.66 -4.12
CA SER A 66 35.05 -24.36 -5.07
C SER A 66 33.60 -23.84 -5.10
N GLY A 67 33.37 -22.56 -4.78
CA GLY A 67 32.05 -21.94 -4.76
C GLY A 67 31.22 -22.28 -3.51
N SER A 68 31.82 -22.90 -2.51
CA SER A 68 31.15 -23.18 -1.23
C SER A 68 30.69 -21.91 -0.50
N CYS A 69 29.67 -22.05 0.34
CA CYS A 69 29.16 -20.95 1.18
C CYS A 69 29.84 -20.85 2.55
N SER A 70 31.03 -21.46 2.74
CA SER A 70 31.82 -21.31 3.97
C SER A 70 32.19 -19.83 4.22
N LEU A 71 32.36 -19.07 3.15
CA LEU A 71 32.42 -17.61 3.15
C LEU A 71 31.30 -17.05 2.26
N LYS A 72 30.52 -16.11 2.81
CA LYS A 72 29.45 -15.41 2.09
C LYS A 72 29.33 -13.97 2.54
N THR A 73 28.91 -13.11 1.61
CA THR A 73 28.59 -11.71 1.85
C THR A 73 27.12 -11.51 1.57
N CYS A 74 26.42 -10.85 2.50
CA CYS A 74 25.00 -10.58 2.40
C CYS A 74 24.70 -9.09 2.52
N TRP A 75 23.62 -8.66 1.84
CA TRP A 75 23.09 -7.30 1.84
C TRP A 75 21.55 -7.33 1.89
N GLN A 76 20.96 -6.21 2.26
CA GLN A 76 19.52 -6.00 2.20
C GLN A 76 19.09 -5.71 0.76
N SER A 77 18.00 -6.33 0.33
CA SER A 77 17.48 -6.25 -1.04
C SER A 77 15.97 -6.06 -1.01
N LEU A 78 15.45 -5.34 -2.00
CA LEU A 78 14.01 -5.23 -2.22
C LEU A 78 13.39 -6.61 -2.50
N PRO A 79 12.12 -6.82 -2.10
CA PRO A 79 11.37 -8.00 -2.53
C PRO A 79 11.12 -7.96 -4.04
N ASP A 80 10.89 -9.13 -4.63
CA ASP A 80 10.33 -9.23 -5.98
C ASP A 80 9.00 -8.48 -6.04
N PHE A 81 8.84 -7.58 -7.03
CA PHE A 81 7.69 -6.68 -7.06
C PHE A 81 6.36 -7.40 -7.31
N ARG A 82 6.37 -8.57 -7.95
CA ARG A 82 5.17 -9.40 -8.09
C ARG A 82 4.75 -9.98 -6.74
N SER A 83 5.69 -10.32 -5.87
CA SER A 83 5.35 -10.68 -4.48
C SER A 83 4.68 -9.52 -3.73
N VAL A 84 5.13 -8.28 -3.95
CA VAL A 84 4.50 -7.07 -3.39
C VAL A 84 3.07 -6.91 -3.94
N GLY A 85 2.91 -7.05 -5.26
CA GLY A 85 1.61 -7.00 -5.93
C GLY A 85 0.62 -8.03 -5.40
N ASN A 86 1.05 -9.29 -5.23
CA ASN A 86 0.23 -10.37 -4.68
C ASN A 86 -0.25 -10.03 -3.27
N ARG A 87 0.63 -9.52 -2.40
CA ARG A 87 0.27 -9.11 -1.04
C ARG A 87 -0.74 -7.97 -1.05
N LEU A 88 -0.50 -6.94 -1.86
CA LEU A 88 -1.45 -5.84 -1.98
C LEU A 88 -2.80 -6.32 -2.55
N LYS A 89 -2.81 -7.32 -3.44
CA LYS A 89 -4.04 -7.94 -3.94
C LYS A 89 -4.80 -8.69 -2.85
N GLU A 90 -4.11 -9.42 -1.97
CA GLU A 90 -4.73 -10.03 -0.78
C GLU A 90 -5.34 -8.96 0.14
N LYS A 91 -4.61 -7.87 0.39
CA LYS A 91 -5.12 -6.73 1.17
C LYS A 91 -6.30 -6.02 0.51
N TYR A 92 -6.32 -5.96 -0.82
CA TYR A 92 -7.44 -5.44 -1.59
C TYR A 92 -8.69 -6.33 -1.43
N ASN A 93 -8.54 -7.65 -1.52
CA ASN A 93 -9.66 -8.58 -1.36
C ASN A 93 -10.24 -8.54 0.07
N GLY A 94 -9.38 -8.25 1.07
CA GLY A 94 -9.77 -8.07 2.48
C GLY A 94 -10.01 -6.62 2.91
N ALA A 95 -10.20 -5.68 1.97
CA ALA A 95 -10.27 -4.26 2.28
C ALA A 95 -11.48 -3.92 3.19
N THR A 96 -11.30 -2.95 4.08
CA THR A 96 -12.32 -2.59 5.08
C THR A 96 -13.06 -1.30 4.70
N LYS A 97 -14.40 -1.36 4.68
CA LYS A 97 -15.23 -0.16 4.53
C LYS A 97 -15.18 0.70 5.80
N VAL A 98 -14.89 1.97 5.64
CA VAL A 98 -14.78 2.93 6.74
C VAL A 98 -15.71 4.12 6.57
N HIS A 99 -16.00 4.79 7.67
CA HIS A 99 -16.77 6.04 7.73
C HIS A 99 -16.19 6.93 8.83
N PHE A 100 -16.66 8.18 8.94
CA PHE A 100 -16.24 9.05 10.02
C PHE A 100 -16.70 8.54 11.39
N ASN A 101 -15.86 8.75 12.40
CA ASN A 101 -16.30 8.72 13.78
C ASN A 101 -17.29 9.87 14.08
N SER A 102 -17.92 9.83 15.26
CA SER A 102 -18.87 10.86 15.72
C SER A 102 -18.30 12.28 15.76
N ARG A 103 -16.98 12.44 15.83
CA ARG A 103 -16.30 13.75 15.82
C ARG A 103 -15.92 14.24 14.42
N GLY A 104 -16.06 13.41 13.38
CA GLY A 104 -15.73 13.78 12.00
C GLY A 104 -14.24 13.99 11.75
N THR A 105 -13.37 13.43 12.59
CA THR A 105 -11.91 13.66 12.56
C THR A 105 -11.11 12.44 12.14
N ARG A 106 -11.68 11.23 12.26
CA ARG A 106 -10.99 9.98 11.96
C ARG A 106 -11.92 9.00 11.26
N LEU A 107 -11.33 8.16 10.42
CA LEU A 107 -12.03 7.05 9.81
C LEU A 107 -12.05 5.84 10.76
N VAL A 108 -13.21 5.22 10.89
CA VAL A 108 -13.45 4.03 11.69
C VAL A 108 -14.19 2.98 10.86
N ARG A 109 -13.95 1.71 11.15
CA ARG A 109 -14.63 0.59 10.48
C ARG A 109 -16.14 0.74 10.61
N ARG A 110 -16.88 0.50 9.53
CA ARG A 110 -18.34 0.57 9.54
C ARG A 110 -18.98 -0.60 10.27
N ASN A 111 -18.44 -1.80 10.08
CA ASN A 111 -18.95 -3.01 10.72
C ASN A 111 -17.95 -3.48 11.80
N HIS A 112 -18.42 -3.49 13.06
CA HIS A 112 -17.60 -3.83 14.22
C HIS A 112 -17.31 -5.32 14.37
N LYS A 113 -18.04 -6.19 13.65
CA LYS A 113 -17.80 -7.64 13.61
C LYS A 113 -16.48 -8.00 12.93
N PHE A 114 -15.96 -7.11 12.08
CA PHE A 114 -14.65 -7.28 11.46
C PHE A 114 -13.54 -6.69 12.34
N ASN A 115 -12.33 -7.24 12.16
CA ASN A 115 -11.13 -6.77 12.81
C ASN A 115 -10.86 -5.30 12.46
N LYS A 116 -10.23 -4.59 13.39
CA LYS A 116 -9.80 -3.21 13.13
C LYS A 116 -8.64 -3.23 12.11
N PRO A 117 -8.72 -2.43 11.02
CA PRO A 117 -7.65 -2.40 10.03
C PRO A 117 -6.34 -1.89 10.68
N THR A 118 -5.26 -2.57 10.35
CA THR A 118 -3.88 -2.22 10.69
C THR A 118 -3.33 -1.20 9.68
N LYS A 119 -2.06 -0.80 9.82
CA LYS A 119 -1.39 0.06 8.83
C LYS A 119 -1.02 -0.67 7.54
N GLU A 120 -1.18 -1.99 7.49
CA GLU A 120 -0.87 -2.84 6.32
C GLU A 120 -2.13 -3.24 5.55
N ASP A 121 -3.31 -2.87 6.05
CA ASP A 121 -4.59 -3.18 5.42
C ASP A 121 -5.04 -2.02 4.53
N ILE A 122 -5.89 -2.32 3.56
CA ILE A 122 -6.46 -1.31 2.66
C ILE A 122 -7.85 -0.93 3.18
N ILE A 123 -8.17 0.36 3.14
CA ILE A 123 -9.48 0.90 3.51
C ILE A 123 -10.14 1.61 2.34
N TYR A 124 -11.48 1.62 2.33
CA TYR A 124 -12.26 2.31 1.31
C TYR A 124 -13.51 2.98 1.90
N LEU A 125 -14.01 4.01 1.19
CA LEU A 125 -15.16 4.81 1.61
C LEU A 125 -16.43 4.39 0.86
N ASP A 126 -16.33 4.39 -0.47
CA ASP A 126 -17.46 4.25 -1.39
C ASP A 126 -17.47 2.84 -1.99
N ASP A 127 -18.68 2.33 -2.28
CA ASP A 127 -18.79 1.09 -3.03
C ASP A 127 -18.27 1.30 -4.46
N SER A 128 -17.67 0.25 -5.02
CA SER A 128 -17.21 0.27 -6.40
C SER A 128 -18.41 0.35 -7.36
N PRO A 129 -18.29 1.05 -8.49
CA PRO A 129 -19.31 1.04 -9.53
C PRO A 129 -19.42 -0.35 -10.19
N ASP A 130 -20.49 -0.55 -10.97
CA ASP A 130 -20.51 -1.64 -11.94
C ASP A 130 -19.45 -1.37 -13.02
N TYR A 131 -18.59 -2.37 -13.26
CA TYR A 131 -17.55 -2.31 -14.28
C TYR A 131 -17.93 -3.04 -15.57
N CYS A 132 -19.08 -3.75 -15.60
CA CYS A 132 -19.52 -4.52 -16.76
C CYS A 132 -19.95 -3.60 -17.90
N THR A 133 -20.76 -2.60 -17.59
CA THR A 133 -21.32 -1.66 -18.57
C THR A 133 -20.50 -0.38 -18.68
N THR A 134 -20.41 0.19 -19.88
CA THR A 134 -19.70 1.46 -20.09
C THR A 134 -20.39 2.60 -19.34
N ASN A 135 -19.63 3.35 -18.56
CA ASN A 135 -20.09 4.54 -17.83
C ASN A 135 -19.00 5.63 -17.85
N PRO A 136 -19.06 6.59 -18.79
CA PRO A 136 -18.07 7.64 -18.93
C PRO A 136 -17.95 8.56 -17.71
N ALA A 137 -19.05 8.82 -17.01
CA ALA A 137 -19.05 9.69 -15.82
C ALA A 137 -18.26 9.07 -14.65
N ALA A 138 -18.25 7.74 -14.55
CA ALA A 138 -17.46 6.99 -13.58
C ALA A 138 -16.07 6.58 -14.11
N GLY A 139 -15.74 6.90 -15.37
CA GLY A 139 -14.50 6.46 -16.03
C GLY A 139 -14.45 4.95 -16.32
N VAL A 140 -15.60 4.29 -16.43
CA VAL A 140 -15.71 2.86 -16.69
C VAL A 140 -15.89 2.62 -18.20
N LEU A 141 -15.01 1.82 -18.79
CA LEU A 141 -15.05 1.50 -20.22
C LEU A 141 -15.97 0.31 -20.56
N GLY A 142 -16.32 -0.52 -19.57
CA GLY A 142 -17.02 -1.79 -19.78
C GLY A 142 -16.05 -2.96 -20.00
N THR A 143 -16.60 -4.17 -20.19
CA THR A 143 -15.82 -5.41 -20.33
C THR A 143 -15.83 -6.03 -21.72
N VAL A 144 -16.56 -5.45 -22.68
CA VAL A 144 -16.67 -5.97 -24.05
C VAL A 144 -15.30 -5.97 -24.74
N GLY A 145 -14.93 -7.10 -25.35
CA GLY A 145 -13.70 -7.23 -26.15
C GLY A 145 -12.40 -7.36 -25.34
N ARG A 146 -12.47 -7.81 -24.08
CA ARG A 146 -11.31 -8.04 -23.22
C ARG A 146 -11.04 -9.54 -23.05
N GLU A 147 -9.77 -9.91 -23.08
CA GLU A 147 -9.25 -11.25 -22.77
C GLU A 147 -8.63 -11.30 -21.36
#